data_AF-A0A837IDW7-F1
#
_entry.id   AF-A0A837IDW7-F1
#
_cell.length_a   1.000
_cell.length_b   1.000
_cell.length_c   1.000
_cell.angle_alpha   90.00
_cell.angle_beta   90.00
_cell.angle_gamma   90.00
#
_symmetry.space_group_name_H-M   'P 1'
#
loop_
_entity.id
_entity.type
_entity.pdbx_description
1 polymer ?
#
loop_
_entity_poly.entity_id
_entity_poly.type
_entity_poly.pdbx_seq_one_letter_code
_entity_poly.pdbx_strand_id
1 'polypeptide(L)'
;MPRTPAIRIEERKIDELELIEPILNDFARKINKSLVVSCPHGHIKVPYDGREYDLCVYFWSRPFEGEYSESHLSRAYGFLLRDSQRDCFCVDKDFPYPGTIISDQTGNEVALIVGKTLYILFDLPHHRGTSPDKILELILADYYLYLTDKEGFEKEIQSRLSRLPHERFVELYRRFLEEGIHEDKIEDFEDRISQLRTELSLAVRDRRISLEKKSKTLVNDEAVNDEAVNDEKIERIFERLCKLSATGKITVSEDMVVVPVGQIDIEFEGVVYDIGEFEVKIDLDDCSVLCVNKTRRVNRCYHPHVEDDGNCCLGDASYGIGVLLGDLELETVVLMMIEFLKSYSRWGAYHDAEIEEWPIKE
;
A
#
# COMPACT_ATOMS: atom_id res chain seq x y z
N MET A 1 41.99 16.40 -42.45
CA MET A 1 40.74 16.08 -43.17
C MET A 1 39.58 16.41 -42.25
N PRO A 2 38.51 17.07 -42.71
CA PRO A 2 37.33 17.23 -41.87
C PRO A 2 36.80 15.82 -41.58
N ARG A 3 36.69 15.46 -40.29
CA ARG A 3 36.07 14.20 -39.88
C ARG A 3 34.62 14.28 -40.33
N THR A 4 34.16 13.30 -41.10
CA THR A 4 32.74 13.15 -41.42
C THR A 4 31.98 13.11 -40.09
N PRO A 5 30.89 13.87 -39.92
CA PRO A 5 30.02 13.74 -38.75
C PRO A 5 29.62 12.28 -38.62
N ALA A 6 30.01 11.68 -37.50
CA ALA A 6 29.79 10.28 -37.22
C ALA A 6 29.43 10.17 -35.75
N ILE A 7 28.41 9.35 -35.48
CA ILE A 7 28.11 8.92 -34.13
C ILE A 7 28.79 7.57 -33.88
N ARG A 8 29.30 7.37 -32.67
CA ARG A 8 29.76 6.06 -32.19
C ARG A 8 29.03 5.75 -30.90
N ILE A 9 28.37 4.59 -30.86
CA ILE A 9 27.65 4.10 -29.68
C ILE A 9 28.56 3.09 -28.97
N GLU A 10 28.97 3.38 -27.73
CA GLU A 10 29.99 2.60 -27.02
C GLU A 10 29.42 1.55 -26.04
N GLU A 11 28.18 1.70 -25.54
CA GLU A 11 27.54 0.76 -24.61
C GLU A 11 26.13 0.36 -25.10
N ARG A 12 25.89 -0.96 -25.23
CA ARG A 12 24.84 -1.56 -26.08
C ARG A 12 23.46 -1.81 -25.45
N LYS A 13 23.24 -1.50 -24.17
CA LYS A 13 21.91 -1.61 -23.58
C LYS A 13 21.23 -0.26 -23.67
N ILE A 14 20.65 0.00 -24.82
CA ILE A 14 19.78 1.15 -25.12
C ILE A 14 18.53 0.53 -25.76
N ASP A 15 17.46 0.37 -24.98
CA ASP A 15 16.25 -0.33 -25.41
C ASP A 15 15.58 0.34 -26.61
N GLU A 16 15.49 1.68 -26.62
CA GLU A 16 14.84 2.47 -27.67
C GLU A 16 15.84 3.09 -28.67
N LEU A 17 16.97 2.40 -28.94
CA LEU A 17 18.04 2.93 -29.79
C LEU A 17 17.54 3.34 -31.19
N GLU A 18 16.63 2.56 -31.78
CA GLU A 18 16.07 2.82 -33.10
C GLU A 18 15.30 4.15 -33.18
N LEU A 19 14.74 4.63 -32.06
CA LEU A 19 14.03 5.90 -31.99
C LEU A 19 15.00 7.09 -31.83
N ILE A 20 16.05 6.94 -31.02
CA ILE A 20 16.94 8.05 -30.67
C ILE A 20 18.15 8.20 -31.61
N GLU A 21 18.59 7.11 -32.25
CA GLU A 21 19.74 7.11 -33.15
C GLU A 21 19.57 8.06 -34.36
N PRO A 22 18.43 8.13 -35.05
CA PRO A 22 18.22 9.08 -36.14
C PRO A 22 18.37 10.52 -35.68
N ILE A 23 17.83 10.86 -34.51
CA ILE A 23 17.87 12.20 -33.93
C ILE A 23 19.32 12.59 -33.59
N LEU A 24 20.08 11.68 -32.98
CA LEU A 24 21.50 11.91 -32.66
C LEU A 24 22.34 12.08 -33.94
N ASN A 25 22.06 11.31 -34.98
CA ASN A 25 22.71 11.44 -36.28
C ASN A 25 22.38 12.78 -36.98
N ASP A 26 21.12 13.20 -36.95
CA ASP A 26 20.68 14.49 -37.49
C ASP A 26 21.33 15.64 -36.72
N PHE A 27 21.38 15.55 -35.39
CA PHE A 27 22.05 16.53 -34.55
C PHE A 27 23.55 16.62 -34.84
N ALA A 28 24.26 15.49 -34.90
CA ALA A 28 25.70 15.43 -35.23
C ALA A 28 25.99 16.11 -36.58
N ARG A 29 25.15 15.84 -37.59
CA ARG A 29 25.24 16.48 -38.91
C ARG A 29 24.95 17.97 -38.83
N LYS A 30 23.91 18.37 -38.10
CA LYS A 30 23.50 19.79 -37.93
C LYS A 30 24.61 20.64 -37.31
N ILE A 31 25.31 20.13 -36.29
CA ILE A 31 26.43 20.84 -35.66
C ILE A 31 27.78 20.58 -36.33
N ASN A 32 27.82 19.69 -37.33
CA ASN A 32 29.03 19.24 -38.02
C ASN A 32 30.14 18.77 -37.05
N LYS A 33 29.78 17.90 -36.10
CA LYS A 33 30.68 17.34 -35.08
C LYS A 33 30.53 15.83 -34.96
N SER A 34 31.59 15.16 -34.54
CA SER A 34 31.57 13.75 -34.14
C SER A 34 31.04 13.59 -32.71
N LEU A 35 30.17 12.59 -32.51
CA LEU A 35 29.56 12.29 -31.21
C LEU A 35 29.95 10.89 -30.73
N VAL A 36 30.22 10.75 -29.44
CA VAL A 36 30.11 9.47 -28.74
C VAL A 36 28.88 9.44 -27.86
N VAL A 37 28.18 8.33 -27.88
CA VAL A 37 26.95 8.12 -27.12
C VAL A 37 27.10 6.87 -26.26
N SER A 38 26.71 6.98 -24.98
CA SER A 38 26.73 5.89 -24.02
C SER A 38 25.51 5.97 -23.10
N CYS A 39 25.00 4.83 -22.64
CA CYS A 39 24.07 4.76 -21.51
C CYS A 39 24.71 3.94 -20.39
N PRO A 40 25.41 4.58 -19.44
CA PRO A 40 26.07 3.90 -18.33
C PRO A 40 25.12 3.41 -17.23
N HIS A 41 23.80 3.61 -17.32
CA HIS A 41 22.83 3.09 -16.35
C HIS A 41 23.08 3.51 -14.89
N GLY A 42 23.20 4.82 -14.66
CA GLY A 42 23.51 5.42 -13.37
C GLY A 42 25.00 5.39 -13.01
N HIS A 43 25.83 4.65 -13.77
CA HIS A 43 27.26 4.61 -13.54
C HIS A 43 27.95 5.91 -13.95
N ILE A 44 29.10 6.13 -13.32
CA ILE A 44 29.88 7.35 -13.44
C ILE A 44 30.63 7.33 -14.77
N LYS A 45 30.55 8.44 -15.50
CA LYS A 45 31.43 8.76 -16.62
C LYS A 45 31.96 10.16 -16.40
N VAL A 46 33.26 10.27 -16.15
CA VAL A 46 33.90 11.58 -15.96
C VAL A 46 33.79 12.44 -17.23
N PRO A 47 33.80 13.78 -17.10
CA PRO A 47 33.75 14.68 -18.26
C PRO A 47 34.85 14.36 -19.28
N TYR A 48 34.46 14.28 -20.55
CA TYR A 48 35.36 13.93 -21.63
C TYR A 48 36.29 15.11 -21.96
N ASP A 49 37.59 14.87 -21.86
CA ASP A 49 38.65 15.85 -22.13
C ASP A 49 39.52 15.47 -23.37
N GLY A 50 39.22 14.34 -24.00
CA GLY A 50 39.96 13.81 -25.12
C GLY A 50 39.84 14.60 -26.44
N ARG A 51 40.54 14.09 -27.46
CA ARG A 51 40.60 14.65 -28.83
C ARG A 51 40.00 13.72 -29.90
N GLU A 52 39.55 12.54 -29.50
CA GLU A 52 38.99 11.54 -30.43
C GLU A 52 37.60 11.95 -30.91
N TYR A 53 36.81 12.56 -30.04
CA TYR A 53 35.46 13.02 -30.34
C TYR A 53 35.31 14.51 -30.06
N ASP A 54 34.40 15.14 -30.77
CA ASP A 54 34.11 16.55 -30.55
C ASP A 54 33.18 16.74 -29.34
N LEU A 55 32.23 15.82 -29.14
CA LEU A 55 31.28 15.81 -28.02
C LEU A 55 30.95 14.39 -27.55
N CYS A 56 30.56 14.27 -26.28
CA CYS A 56 30.01 13.04 -25.70
C CYS A 56 28.60 13.29 -25.15
N VAL A 57 27.70 12.32 -25.35
CA VAL A 57 26.36 12.31 -24.78
C VAL A 57 26.21 11.07 -23.92
N TYR A 58 25.99 11.25 -22.62
CA TYR A 58 25.82 10.16 -21.67
C TYR A 58 24.40 10.18 -21.11
N PHE A 59 23.64 9.12 -21.36
CA PHE A 59 22.31 8.91 -20.80
C PHE A 59 22.41 8.31 -19.42
N TRP A 60 21.62 8.82 -18.46
CA TRP A 60 21.58 8.38 -17.07
C TRP A 60 22.99 8.15 -16.51
N SER A 61 23.78 9.21 -16.46
CA SER A 61 25.14 9.16 -15.95
C SER A 61 25.49 10.45 -15.23
N ARG A 62 26.55 10.39 -14.43
CA ARG A 62 27.05 11.50 -13.64
C ARG A 62 28.58 11.67 -13.80
N PRO A 63 29.08 12.90 -13.64
CA PRO A 63 30.49 13.22 -13.91
C PRO A 63 31.48 12.88 -12.79
N PHE A 64 31.05 12.51 -11.57
CA PHE A 64 31.95 12.25 -10.44
C PHE A 64 31.43 11.19 -9.46
N GLU A 65 32.35 10.68 -8.64
CA GLU A 65 32.08 9.88 -7.45
C GLU A 65 31.72 10.78 -6.26
N GLY A 66 30.55 10.55 -5.66
CA GLY A 66 30.08 11.29 -4.48
C GLY A 66 28.64 10.95 -4.11
N GLU A 67 28.20 11.44 -2.94
CA GLU A 67 26.77 11.54 -2.62
C GLU A 67 26.13 12.55 -3.57
N TYR A 68 24.92 12.24 -4.01
CA TYR A 68 24.11 13.11 -4.86
C TYR A 68 22.66 13.01 -4.39
N SER A 69 21.93 14.10 -4.53
CA SER A 69 20.49 14.08 -4.34
C SER A 69 19.81 13.38 -5.51
N GLU A 70 18.99 12.39 -5.21
CA GLU A 70 18.03 11.84 -6.17
C GLU A 70 16.81 12.76 -6.26
N SER A 71 16.28 12.91 -7.47
CA SER A 71 15.08 13.68 -7.74
C SER A 71 14.04 12.82 -8.44
N HIS A 72 12.78 13.23 -8.31
CA HIS A 72 11.66 12.57 -8.95
C HIS A 72 11.21 13.34 -10.18
N LEU A 73 11.27 12.70 -11.34
CA LEU A 73 10.83 13.26 -12.62
C LEU A 73 9.71 12.42 -13.22
N SER A 74 8.49 12.96 -13.20
CA SER A 74 7.32 12.33 -13.81
C SER A 74 7.05 12.85 -15.24
N ARG A 75 7.57 14.03 -15.59
CA ARG A 75 7.44 14.66 -16.90
C ARG A 75 8.71 15.39 -17.29
N ALA A 76 9.02 15.42 -18.58
CA ALA A 76 10.07 16.26 -19.14
C ALA A 76 9.53 16.99 -20.37
N TYR A 77 9.67 18.31 -20.41
CA TYR A 77 9.08 19.16 -21.46
C TYR A 77 7.56 18.95 -21.64
N GLY A 78 6.85 18.56 -20.58
CA GLY A 78 5.42 18.27 -20.59
C GLY A 78 5.04 16.87 -21.09
N PHE A 79 5.98 16.08 -21.59
CA PHE A 79 5.76 14.67 -21.93
C PHE A 79 5.86 13.79 -20.68
N LEU A 80 4.93 12.84 -20.53
CA LEU A 80 4.91 11.91 -19.41
C LEU A 80 6.05 10.90 -19.52
N LEU A 81 6.75 10.66 -18.39
CA LEU A 81 7.68 9.56 -18.22
C LEU A 81 6.94 8.39 -17.57
N ARG A 82 6.84 7.26 -18.29
CA ARG A 82 6.17 6.05 -17.81
C ARG A 82 6.90 5.54 -16.58
N ASP A 83 6.12 5.20 -15.55
CA ASP A 83 6.53 4.78 -14.21
C ASP A 83 7.21 5.85 -13.34
N SER A 84 7.41 7.06 -13.88
CA SER A 84 8.19 8.16 -13.31
C SER A 84 9.62 7.76 -12.92
N GLN A 85 10.60 8.60 -13.19
CA GLN A 85 11.98 8.36 -12.77
C GLN A 85 12.15 8.81 -11.33
N ARG A 86 12.50 7.89 -10.43
CA ARG A 86 12.69 8.18 -8.99
C ARG A 86 14.15 8.46 -8.63
N ASP A 87 15.04 8.15 -9.56
CA ASP A 87 16.50 8.12 -9.45
C ASP A 87 17.15 9.06 -10.48
N CYS A 88 16.45 10.15 -10.84
CA CYS A 88 17.02 11.22 -11.64
C CYS A 88 18.12 11.92 -10.85
N PHE A 89 19.26 12.15 -11.50
CA PHE A 89 20.33 12.94 -10.91
C PHE A 89 19.90 14.40 -10.73
N CYS A 90 19.98 14.92 -9.51
CA CYS A 90 19.89 16.35 -9.23
C CYS A 90 21.30 16.97 -9.18
N VAL A 91 21.45 18.19 -9.70
CA VAL A 91 22.74 18.89 -9.62
C VAL A 91 22.81 19.69 -8.31
N ASP A 92 23.47 19.12 -7.30
CA ASP A 92 23.65 19.77 -5.99
C ASP A 92 24.52 21.04 -6.04
N LYS A 93 24.38 21.93 -5.06
CA LYS A 93 25.13 23.20 -4.99
C LYS A 93 26.64 23.03 -4.82
N ASP A 94 27.08 21.90 -4.29
CA ASP A 94 28.49 21.57 -4.05
C ASP A 94 29.13 20.81 -5.23
N PHE A 95 28.51 20.88 -6.40
CA PHE A 95 28.95 20.21 -7.62
C PHE A 95 30.37 20.63 -8.04
N PRO A 96 31.32 19.69 -8.19
CA PRO A 96 32.76 19.98 -8.29
C PRO A 96 33.21 20.51 -9.66
N TYR A 97 32.34 20.49 -10.68
CA TYR A 97 32.68 20.94 -12.03
C TYR A 97 31.89 22.21 -12.41
N PRO A 98 32.50 23.15 -13.15
CA PRO A 98 31.73 24.22 -13.76
C PRO A 98 30.84 23.62 -14.86
N GLY A 99 29.53 23.58 -14.59
CA GLY A 99 28.53 23.02 -15.50
C GLY A 99 27.42 24.02 -15.85
N THR A 100 26.67 23.72 -16.91
CA THR A 100 25.46 24.45 -17.28
C THR A 100 24.28 23.50 -17.32
N ILE A 101 23.25 23.79 -16.52
CA ILE A 101 22.03 22.98 -16.45
C ILE A 101 21.08 23.38 -17.57
N ILE A 102 20.48 22.39 -18.22
CA ILE A 102 19.32 22.56 -19.09
C ILE A 102 18.09 22.20 -18.29
N SER A 103 17.14 23.13 -18.22
CA SER A 103 15.86 22.94 -17.56
C SER A 103 14.70 23.10 -18.54
N ASP A 104 13.64 22.32 -18.34
CA ASP A 104 12.40 22.47 -19.08
C ASP A 104 11.56 23.67 -18.60
N GLN A 105 10.37 23.86 -19.18
CA GLN A 105 9.48 24.97 -18.84
C GLN A 105 8.86 24.89 -17.44
N THR A 106 8.85 23.72 -16.79
CA THR A 106 8.32 23.53 -15.43
C THR A 106 9.43 23.49 -14.38
N GLY A 107 10.68 23.62 -14.83
CA GLY A 107 11.88 23.80 -14.03
C GLY A 107 12.52 22.50 -13.62
N ASN A 108 12.20 21.41 -14.32
CA ASN A 108 12.87 20.14 -14.15
C ASN A 108 14.26 20.22 -14.79
N GLU A 109 15.28 19.78 -14.07
CA GLU A 109 16.63 19.62 -14.59
C GLU A 109 16.67 18.34 -15.44
N VAL A 110 16.88 18.49 -16.75
CA VAL A 110 16.80 17.36 -17.70
C VAL A 110 18.18 16.95 -18.21
N ALA A 111 19.12 17.90 -18.26
CA ALA A 111 20.48 17.65 -18.70
C ALA A 111 21.49 18.60 -18.05
N LEU A 112 22.75 18.20 -18.07
CA LEU A 112 23.89 18.95 -17.56
C LEU A 112 25.02 18.97 -18.59
N ILE A 113 25.55 20.14 -18.89
CA ILE A 113 26.67 20.33 -19.80
C ILE A 113 27.93 20.55 -18.98
N VAL A 114 28.95 19.71 -19.17
CA VAL A 114 30.29 19.89 -18.58
C VAL A 114 31.34 19.74 -19.66
N GLY A 115 31.98 20.86 -20.03
CA GLY A 115 32.98 20.87 -21.10
C GLY A 115 32.41 20.39 -22.44
N LYS A 116 32.90 19.24 -22.92
CA LYS A 116 32.43 18.59 -24.17
C LYS A 116 31.38 17.51 -23.94
N THR A 117 30.91 17.34 -22.72
CA THR A 117 29.99 16.26 -22.36
C THR A 117 28.62 16.81 -22.01
N LEU A 118 27.60 16.24 -22.63
CA LEU A 118 26.20 16.39 -22.27
C LEU A 118 25.78 15.15 -21.47
N TYR A 119 25.37 15.36 -20.22
CA TYR A 119 24.75 14.35 -19.38
C TYR A 119 23.23 14.52 -19.45
N ILE A 120 22.51 13.48 -19.83
CA ILE A 120 21.06 13.41 -19.69
C ILE A 120 20.79 12.73 -18.35
N LEU A 121 20.07 13.42 -17.45
CA LEU A 121 20.10 13.12 -16.00
C LEU A 121 19.25 11.91 -15.58
N PHE A 122 18.65 11.21 -16.54
CA PHE A 122 17.71 10.11 -16.31
C PHE A 122 17.73 9.13 -17.48
N ASP A 123 17.10 7.97 -17.30
CA ASP A 123 17.17 6.84 -18.23
C ASP A 123 16.23 6.95 -19.43
N LEU A 124 16.33 8.08 -20.14
CA LEU A 124 15.50 8.42 -21.29
C LEU A 124 15.33 7.27 -22.31
N PRO A 125 16.38 6.51 -22.70
CA PRO A 125 16.26 5.49 -23.73
C PRO A 125 15.58 4.18 -23.30
N HIS A 126 15.21 4.00 -22.02
CA HIS A 126 14.58 2.77 -21.53
C HIS A 126 13.10 2.95 -21.15
N HIS A 127 12.53 4.13 -21.37
CA HIS A 127 11.12 4.41 -21.08
C HIS A 127 10.16 4.00 -22.22
N ARG A 128 9.87 2.70 -22.32
CA ARG A 128 8.93 2.16 -23.30
C ARG A 128 7.53 2.76 -23.17
N GLY A 129 7.01 3.37 -24.24
CA GLY A 129 5.68 3.99 -24.26
C GLY A 129 5.63 5.47 -23.84
N THR A 130 6.79 6.10 -23.68
CA THR A 130 6.92 7.56 -23.63
C THR A 130 7.21 8.12 -25.03
N SER A 131 7.42 9.44 -25.16
CA SER A 131 7.96 10.06 -26.39
C SER A 131 9.44 10.41 -26.20
N PRO A 132 10.35 9.41 -26.08
CA PRO A 132 11.77 9.65 -25.80
C PRO A 132 12.46 10.40 -26.95
N ASP A 133 11.98 10.18 -28.17
CA ASP A 133 12.33 10.91 -29.39
C ASP A 133 12.11 12.42 -29.23
N LYS A 134 10.89 12.82 -28.85
CA LYS A 134 10.53 14.24 -28.71
C LYS A 134 11.27 14.94 -27.58
N ILE A 135 11.43 14.24 -26.45
CA ILE A 135 12.18 14.79 -25.31
C ILE A 135 13.65 14.97 -25.72
N LEU A 136 14.25 13.99 -26.39
CA LEU A 136 15.63 14.10 -26.85
C LEU A 136 15.81 15.22 -27.87
N GLU A 137 14.88 15.39 -28.82
CA GLU A 137 14.90 16.51 -29.78
C GLU A 137 14.93 17.87 -29.07
N LEU A 138 14.13 18.04 -28.01
CA LEU A 138 14.08 19.28 -27.24
C LEU A 138 15.34 19.52 -26.42
N ILE A 139 15.88 18.49 -25.77
CA ILE A 139 17.17 18.59 -25.05
C ILE A 139 18.29 18.99 -26.03
N LEU A 140 18.34 18.35 -27.21
CA LEU A 140 19.36 18.65 -28.22
C LEU A 140 19.13 20.00 -28.90
N ALA A 141 17.90 20.50 -28.97
CA ALA A 141 17.61 21.85 -29.44
C ALA A 141 18.12 22.91 -28.45
N ASP A 142 17.91 22.71 -27.15
CA ASP A 142 18.46 23.59 -26.11
C ASP A 142 20.00 23.51 -26.10
N TYR A 143 20.56 22.32 -26.26
CA TYR A 143 22.00 22.15 -26.37
C TYR A 143 22.58 22.76 -27.64
N TYR A 144 21.88 22.66 -28.78
CA TYR A 144 22.23 23.37 -30.01
C TYR A 144 22.33 24.87 -29.76
N LEU A 145 21.30 25.43 -29.12
CA LEU A 145 21.23 26.86 -28.81
C LEU A 145 22.40 27.25 -27.90
N TYR A 146 22.69 26.47 -26.86
CA TYR A 146 23.87 26.69 -26.01
C TYR A 146 25.19 26.73 -26.81
N LEU A 147 25.35 25.83 -27.79
CA LEU A 147 26.55 25.76 -28.62
C LEU A 147 26.68 26.92 -29.62
N THR A 148 25.56 27.44 -30.13
CA THR A 148 25.56 28.45 -31.22
C THR A 148 25.28 29.88 -30.77
N ASP A 149 24.50 30.05 -29.71
CA ASP A 149 24.07 31.34 -29.15
C ASP A 149 23.85 31.21 -27.64
N LYS A 150 24.96 31.29 -26.90
CA LYS A 150 24.96 31.13 -25.44
C LYS A 150 24.11 32.20 -24.75
N GLU A 151 24.09 33.43 -25.26
CA GLU A 151 23.28 34.52 -24.68
C GLU A 151 21.78 34.27 -24.92
N GLY A 152 21.41 33.80 -26.11
CA GLY A 152 20.05 33.36 -26.43
C GLY A 152 19.59 32.20 -25.55
N PHE A 153 20.46 31.21 -25.33
CA PHE A 153 20.20 30.11 -24.39
C PHE A 153 19.93 30.62 -22.97
N GLU A 154 20.81 31.48 -22.43
CA GLU A 154 20.65 32.04 -21.09
C GLU A 154 19.33 32.85 -20.95
N LYS A 155 18.95 33.62 -21.96
CA LYS A 155 17.67 34.35 -21.99
C LYS A 155 16.47 33.42 -22.02
N GLU A 156 16.53 32.35 -22.81
CA GLU A 156 15.46 31.36 -22.92
C GLU A 156 15.25 30.64 -21.58
N ILE A 157 16.33 30.17 -20.95
CA ILE A 157 16.28 29.56 -19.61
C ILE A 157 15.70 30.54 -18.60
N GLN A 158 16.18 31.79 -18.55
CA GLN A 158 15.63 32.82 -17.64
C GLN A 158 14.15 33.10 -17.90
N SER A 159 13.72 33.12 -19.16
CA SER A 159 12.30 33.29 -19.50
C SER A 159 11.47 32.12 -18.97
N ARG A 160 11.92 30.86 -19.09
CA ARG A 160 11.25 29.69 -18.51
C ARG A 160 11.20 29.79 -16.98
N LEU A 161 12.32 30.12 -16.35
CA LEU A 161 12.42 30.29 -14.89
C LEU A 161 11.42 31.33 -14.36
N SER A 162 11.21 32.43 -15.10
CA SER A 162 10.25 33.48 -14.72
C SER A 162 8.77 33.05 -14.79
N ARG A 163 8.46 32.03 -15.60
CA ARG A 163 7.10 31.47 -15.76
C ARG A 163 6.82 30.30 -14.80
N LEU A 164 7.86 29.78 -14.12
CA LEU A 164 7.78 28.62 -13.24
C LEU A 164 6.66 28.65 -12.20
N PRO A 165 6.40 29.75 -11.47
CA PRO A 165 5.38 29.72 -10.43
C PRO A 165 3.98 29.47 -11.02
N HIS A 166 3.73 29.99 -12.23
CA HIS A 166 2.47 29.79 -12.93
C HIS A 166 2.36 28.36 -13.49
N GLU A 167 3.40 27.88 -14.16
CA GLU A 167 3.41 26.53 -14.76
C GLU A 167 3.33 25.43 -13.68
N ARG A 168 4.08 25.57 -12.58
CA ARG A 168 3.99 24.64 -11.44
C ARG A 168 2.61 24.65 -10.79
N PHE A 169 1.96 25.82 -10.70
CA PHE A 169 0.59 25.90 -10.21
C PHE A 169 -0.39 25.21 -11.16
N VAL A 170 -0.29 25.46 -12.47
CA VAL A 170 -1.16 24.82 -13.49
C VAL A 170 -0.96 23.30 -13.49
N GLU A 171 0.28 22.81 -13.36
CA GLU A 171 0.58 21.38 -13.33
C GLU A 171 0.11 20.72 -12.03
N LEU A 172 0.34 21.35 -10.88
CA LEU A 172 -0.19 20.87 -9.60
C LEU A 172 -1.71 20.82 -9.61
N TYR A 173 -2.36 21.84 -10.19
CA TYR A 173 -3.81 21.91 -10.31
C TYR A 173 -4.36 20.91 -11.34
N ARG A 174 -3.67 20.71 -12.47
CA ARG A 174 -4.02 19.68 -13.46
C ARG A 174 -3.88 18.29 -12.85
N ARG A 175 -2.80 18.01 -12.11
CA ARG A 175 -2.63 16.77 -11.37
C ARG A 175 -3.74 16.58 -10.34
N PHE A 176 -4.10 17.63 -9.60
CA PHE A 176 -5.23 17.60 -8.68
C PHE A 176 -6.59 17.34 -9.39
N LEU A 177 -6.76 17.80 -10.63
CA LEU A 177 -7.95 17.52 -11.45
C LEU A 177 -7.91 16.12 -12.10
N GLU A 178 -6.74 15.60 -12.46
CA GLU A 178 -6.53 14.27 -13.05
C GLU A 178 -6.55 13.15 -11.99
N GLU A 179 -6.04 13.43 -10.78
CA GLU A 179 -6.17 12.59 -9.56
C GLU A 179 -7.50 12.85 -8.83
N GLY A 180 -8.19 13.92 -9.20
CA GLY A 180 -9.47 14.36 -8.64
C GLY A 180 -10.62 13.65 -9.34
N ILE A 181 -11.09 12.59 -8.68
CA ILE A 181 -12.12 11.62 -9.10
C ILE A 181 -11.48 10.39 -9.74
N HIS A 182 -10.93 9.51 -8.90
CA HIS A 182 -10.83 8.10 -9.27
C HIS A 182 -12.26 7.56 -9.35
N GLU A 183 -12.70 7.14 -10.54
CA GLU A 183 -13.93 6.33 -10.69
C GLU A 183 -13.90 5.17 -9.67
N ASP A 184 -12.74 4.54 -9.47
CA ASP A 184 -12.52 3.48 -8.47
C ASP A 184 -12.86 3.91 -7.04
N LYS A 185 -12.56 5.17 -6.63
CA LYS A 185 -12.93 5.65 -5.28
C LYS A 185 -14.40 6.01 -5.19
N ILE A 186 -15.00 6.46 -6.29
CA ILE A 186 -16.46 6.67 -6.33
C ILE A 186 -17.16 5.32 -6.26
N GLU A 187 -16.70 4.32 -6.99
CA GLU A 187 -17.20 2.95 -6.95
C GLU A 187 -17.03 2.36 -5.54
N ASP A 188 -15.86 2.50 -4.92
CA ASP A 188 -15.63 2.10 -3.52
C ASP A 188 -16.57 2.82 -2.54
N PHE A 189 -16.80 4.12 -2.73
CA PHE A 189 -17.75 4.88 -1.90
C PHE A 189 -19.20 4.49 -2.18
N GLU A 190 -19.56 4.18 -3.41
CA GLU A 190 -20.89 3.71 -3.81
C GLU A 190 -21.17 2.31 -3.26
N ASP A 191 -20.20 1.40 -3.34
CA ASP A 191 -20.22 0.08 -2.73
C ASP A 191 -20.31 0.19 -1.21
N ARG A 192 -19.54 1.09 -0.60
CA ARG A 192 -19.63 1.33 0.85
C ARG A 192 -20.99 1.90 1.26
N ILE A 193 -21.56 2.81 0.47
CA ILE A 193 -22.92 3.32 0.66
C ILE A 193 -23.95 2.20 0.50
N SER A 194 -23.76 1.30 -0.47
CA SER A 194 -24.62 0.15 -0.70
C SER A 194 -24.58 -0.86 0.46
N GLN A 195 -23.38 -1.16 0.97
CA GLN A 195 -23.17 -1.98 2.18
C GLN A 195 -23.87 -1.34 3.38
N LEU A 196 -23.63 -0.07 3.67
CA LEU A 196 -24.24 0.65 4.79
C LEU A 196 -25.77 0.73 4.67
N ARG A 197 -26.33 0.87 3.46
CA ARG A 197 -27.78 0.82 3.22
C ARG A 197 -28.37 -0.56 3.48
N THR A 198 -27.62 -1.61 3.15
CA THR A 198 -28.01 -3.00 3.40
C THR A 198 -27.98 -3.28 4.90
N GLU A 199 -26.91 -2.90 5.60
CA GLU A 199 -26.80 -2.97 7.06
C GLU A 199 -27.91 -2.19 7.76
N LEU A 200 -28.18 -0.94 7.34
CA LEU A 200 -29.29 -0.16 7.87
C LEU A 200 -30.64 -0.84 7.64
N SER A 201 -30.86 -1.41 6.44
CA SER A 201 -32.10 -2.12 6.13
C SER A 201 -32.27 -3.38 6.97
N LEU A 202 -31.18 -4.10 7.23
CA LEU A 202 -31.16 -5.25 8.14
C LEU A 202 -31.45 -4.81 9.57
N ALA A 203 -30.76 -3.79 10.09
CA ALA A 203 -30.98 -3.25 11.42
C ALA A 203 -32.42 -2.73 11.62
N VAL A 204 -33.00 -2.06 10.61
CA VAL A 204 -34.41 -1.63 10.64
C VAL A 204 -35.37 -2.82 10.62
N ARG A 205 -35.06 -3.87 9.85
CA ARG A 205 -35.85 -5.11 9.82
C ARG A 205 -35.77 -5.86 11.15
N ASP A 206 -34.59 -5.95 11.75
CA ASP A 206 -34.38 -6.59 13.05
C ASP A 206 -35.07 -5.82 14.16
N ARG A 207 -35.00 -4.48 14.13
CA ARG A 207 -35.80 -3.62 15.02
C ARG A 207 -37.29 -3.89 14.85
N ARG A 208 -37.77 -4.05 13.61
CA ARG A 208 -39.19 -4.34 13.34
C ARG A 208 -39.59 -5.73 13.84
N ILE A 209 -38.80 -6.76 13.56
CA ILE A 209 -39.06 -8.13 14.04
C ILE A 209 -39.02 -8.17 15.56
N SER A 210 -38.07 -7.47 16.19
CA SER A 210 -37.98 -7.35 17.64
C SER A 210 -39.19 -6.63 18.24
N LEU A 211 -39.66 -5.55 17.59
CA LEU A 211 -40.89 -4.86 17.99
C LEU A 211 -42.14 -5.72 17.77
N GLU A 212 -42.22 -6.49 16.69
CA GLU A 212 -43.34 -7.41 16.40
C GLU A 212 -43.34 -8.61 17.36
N LYS A 213 -42.16 -9.15 17.71
CA LYS A 213 -41.99 -10.16 18.77
C LYS A 213 -42.45 -9.57 20.10
N LYS A 214 -41.93 -8.39 20.51
CA LYS A 214 -42.32 -7.72 21.75
C LYS A 214 -43.82 -7.39 21.79
N SER A 215 -44.41 -6.98 20.67
CA SER A 215 -45.85 -6.74 20.54
C SER A 215 -46.65 -8.03 20.65
N LYS A 216 -46.20 -9.15 20.07
CA LYS A 216 -46.83 -10.46 20.23
C LYS A 216 -46.67 -11.03 21.64
N THR A 217 -45.55 -10.76 22.32
CA THR A 217 -45.39 -11.08 23.74
C THR A 217 -46.40 -10.27 24.56
N LEU A 218 -46.43 -8.95 24.39
CA LEU A 218 -47.37 -8.05 25.09
C LEU A 218 -48.86 -8.35 24.81
N VAL A 219 -49.21 -8.84 23.61
CA VAL A 219 -50.58 -9.23 23.26
C VAL A 219 -50.93 -10.64 23.74
N ASN A 220 -49.93 -11.50 24.00
CA ASN A 220 -50.12 -12.79 24.66
C ASN A 220 -50.07 -12.68 26.20
N ASP A 221 -49.53 -11.58 26.76
CA ASP A 221 -49.38 -11.33 28.20
C ASP A 221 -50.67 -10.87 28.90
N GLU A 222 -51.80 -10.69 28.19
CA GLU A 222 -53.09 -10.43 28.84
C GLU A 222 -53.74 -11.68 29.48
N ALA A 223 -53.02 -12.80 29.61
CA ALA A 223 -53.54 -13.99 30.28
C ALA A 223 -52.49 -14.77 31.11
N VAL A 224 -52.47 -14.46 32.41
CA VAL A 224 -52.18 -15.37 33.55
C VAL A 224 -50.68 -15.59 33.94
N ASN A 225 -50.29 -15.01 35.09
CA ASN A 225 -49.14 -15.35 35.98
C ASN A 225 -47.73 -15.48 35.37
N ASP A 226 -47.00 -14.35 35.25
CA ASP A 226 -45.76 -14.27 34.45
C ASP A 226 -44.41 -14.25 35.23
N GLU A 227 -44.39 -14.06 36.55
CA GLU A 227 -43.10 -14.10 37.28
C GLU A 227 -42.52 -15.53 37.37
N ALA A 228 -43.37 -16.53 37.66
CA ALA A 228 -42.91 -17.92 37.85
C ALA A 228 -42.46 -18.62 36.55
N VAL A 229 -42.99 -18.20 35.39
CA VAL A 229 -42.68 -18.81 34.08
C VAL A 229 -41.34 -18.28 33.54
N ASN A 230 -41.00 -17.02 33.85
CA ASN A 230 -39.74 -16.42 33.46
C ASN A 230 -38.57 -16.96 34.30
N ASP A 231 -38.78 -17.14 35.61
CA ASP A 231 -37.79 -17.75 36.52
C ASP A 231 -37.43 -19.18 36.12
N GLU A 232 -38.43 -19.99 35.73
CA GLU A 232 -38.18 -21.38 35.29
C GLU A 232 -37.36 -21.43 33.98
N LYS A 233 -37.56 -20.45 33.09
CA LYS A 233 -36.78 -20.34 31.86
C LYS A 233 -35.34 -19.90 32.13
N ILE A 234 -35.13 -18.95 33.04
CA ILE A 234 -33.81 -18.47 33.46
C ILE A 234 -33.03 -19.59 34.15
N GLU A 235 -33.68 -20.33 35.05
CA GLU A 235 -33.06 -21.45 35.75
C GLU A 235 -32.60 -22.53 34.76
N ARG A 236 -33.41 -22.85 33.74
CA ARG A 236 -33.01 -23.80 32.68
C ARG A 236 -31.78 -23.32 31.91
N ILE A 237 -31.63 -22.03 31.65
CA ILE A 237 -30.43 -21.48 30.98
C ILE A 237 -29.21 -21.65 31.88
N PHE A 238 -29.35 -21.29 33.16
CA PHE A 238 -28.28 -21.46 34.15
C PHE A 238 -27.81 -22.92 34.26
N GLU A 239 -28.75 -23.88 34.36
CA GLU A 239 -28.45 -25.30 34.42
C GLU A 239 -27.71 -25.80 33.17
N ARG A 240 -28.10 -25.31 31.99
CA ARG A 240 -27.44 -25.70 30.72
C ARG A 240 -26.03 -25.14 30.62
N LEU A 241 -25.81 -23.88 31.01
CA LEU A 241 -24.46 -23.30 31.10
C LEU A 241 -23.59 -24.05 32.10
N CYS A 242 -24.13 -24.46 33.25
CA CYS A 242 -23.41 -25.30 34.20
C CYS A 242 -23.04 -26.68 33.61
N LYS A 243 -23.88 -27.26 32.75
CA LYS A 243 -23.56 -28.53 32.04
C LYS A 243 -22.47 -28.36 30.98
N LEU A 244 -22.37 -27.19 30.35
CA LEU A 244 -21.29 -26.87 29.40
C LEU A 244 -19.98 -26.56 30.10
N SER A 245 -20.03 -26.11 31.37
CA SER A 245 -18.83 -25.88 32.17
C SER A 245 -18.10 -27.18 32.49
N ALA A 246 -16.81 -27.22 32.22
CA ALA A 246 -15.93 -28.33 32.61
C ALA A 246 -15.87 -28.55 34.13
N THR A 247 -16.21 -27.53 34.92
CA THR A 247 -16.23 -27.61 36.40
C THR A 247 -17.62 -27.88 36.97
N GLY A 248 -18.67 -27.91 36.12
CA GLY A 248 -20.06 -27.93 36.56
C GLY A 248 -20.54 -26.63 37.22
N LYS A 249 -19.72 -25.57 37.18
CA LYS A 249 -19.98 -24.27 37.81
C LYS A 249 -19.66 -23.13 36.86
N ILE A 250 -20.42 -22.05 36.96
CA ILE A 250 -20.14 -20.79 36.26
C ILE A 250 -19.97 -19.67 37.30
N THR A 251 -19.28 -18.60 36.92
CA THR A 251 -19.17 -17.39 37.74
C THR A 251 -19.99 -16.29 37.10
N VAL A 252 -20.75 -15.53 37.90
CA VAL A 252 -21.59 -14.43 37.43
C VAL A 252 -21.25 -13.18 38.23
N SER A 253 -20.92 -12.08 37.55
CA SER A 253 -20.87 -10.72 38.10
C SER A 253 -22.06 -9.90 37.59
N GLU A 254 -22.06 -8.59 37.86
CA GLU A 254 -23.15 -7.68 37.46
C GLU A 254 -23.39 -7.68 35.93
N ASP A 255 -22.32 -7.78 35.16
CA ASP A 255 -22.23 -7.65 33.70
C ASP A 255 -21.64 -8.88 33.00
N MET A 256 -20.98 -9.79 33.71
CA MET A 256 -20.18 -10.87 33.11
C MET A 256 -20.59 -12.27 33.56
N VAL A 257 -20.72 -13.18 32.60
CA VAL A 257 -20.87 -14.63 32.83
C VAL A 257 -19.60 -15.35 32.37
N VAL A 258 -18.95 -16.07 33.29
CA VAL A 258 -17.71 -16.82 33.03
C VAL A 258 -17.98 -18.32 33.10
N VAL A 259 -17.71 -19.00 31.99
CA VAL A 259 -17.90 -20.45 31.82
C VAL A 259 -16.54 -21.12 31.58
N PRO A 260 -15.98 -21.83 32.58
CA PRO A 260 -14.78 -22.65 32.39
C PRO A 260 -15.07 -23.79 31.42
N VAL A 261 -14.40 -23.84 30.27
CA VAL A 261 -14.61 -24.89 29.25
C VAL A 261 -13.57 -25.99 29.28
N GLY A 262 -12.57 -25.87 30.15
CA GLY A 262 -11.57 -26.91 30.42
C GLY A 262 -10.54 -27.05 29.31
N GLN A 263 -9.89 -28.21 29.26
CA GLN A 263 -8.81 -28.52 28.34
C GLN A 263 -9.26 -28.47 26.87
N ILE A 264 -8.53 -27.72 26.05
CA ILE A 264 -8.69 -27.58 24.61
C ILE A 264 -7.48 -28.19 23.91
N ASP A 265 -7.76 -29.08 22.97
CA ASP A 265 -6.77 -29.65 22.06
C ASP A 265 -7.24 -29.40 20.62
N ILE A 266 -6.28 -29.21 19.71
CA ILE A 266 -6.55 -28.98 18.28
C ILE A 266 -5.84 -30.05 17.48
N GLU A 267 -6.57 -30.74 16.61
CA GLU A 267 -5.98 -31.63 15.60
C GLU A 267 -5.74 -30.85 14.30
N PHE A 268 -4.49 -30.76 13.87
CA PHE A 268 -4.11 -30.10 12.63
C PHE A 268 -3.04 -30.90 11.90
N GLU A 269 -3.27 -31.18 10.61
CA GLU A 269 -2.39 -31.99 9.76
C GLU A 269 -1.99 -33.36 10.37
N GLY A 270 -2.89 -33.95 11.17
CA GLY A 270 -2.71 -35.26 11.81
C GLY A 270 -1.91 -35.23 13.11
N VAL A 271 -1.59 -34.04 13.64
CA VAL A 271 -0.94 -33.83 14.93
C VAL A 271 -1.93 -33.18 15.89
N VAL A 272 -1.99 -33.67 17.14
CA VAL A 272 -2.83 -33.10 18.19
C VAL A 272 -1.98 -32.16 19.04
N TYR A 273 -2.38 -30.89 19.12
CA TYR A 273 -1.71 -29.85 19.88
C TYR A 273 -2.48 -29.58 21.19
N ASP A 274 -1.78 -29.60 22.32
CA ASP A 274 -2.29 -29.22 23.63
C ASP A 274 -2.25 -27.69 23.79
N ILE A 275 -3.41 -27.05 23.65
CA ILE A 275 -3.54 -25.60 23.79
C ILE A 275 -3.64 -25.21 25.27
N GLY A 276 -4.41 -25.96 26.05
CA GLY A 276 -4.56 -25.77 27.49
C GLY A 276 -6.01 -25.50 27.92
N GLU A 277 -6.19 -25.10 29.17
CA GLU A 277 -7.51 -24.91 29.77
C GLU A 277 -8.05 -23.49 29.53
N PHE A 278 -9.30 -23.36 29.11
CA PHE A 278 -9.92 -22.06 28.81
C PHE A 278 -11.12 -21.71 29.69
N GLU A 279 -11.36 -20.41 29.82
CA GLU A 279 -12.62 -19.81 30.26
C GLU A 279 -13.21 -18.98 29.11
N VAL A 280 -14.51 -19.15 28.84
CA VAL A 280 -15.30 -18.27 27.97
C VAL A 280 -15.99 -17.25 28.85
N LYS A 281 -15.78 -15.96 28.58
CA LYS A 281 -16.37 -14.85 29.32
C LYS A 281 -17.32 -14.10 28.41
N ILE A 282 -18.56 -13.96 28.83
CA ILE A 282 -19.61 -13.26 28.10
C ILE A 282 -19.89 -11.96 28.86
N ASP A 283 -19.69 -10.84 28.18
CA ASP A 283 -20.10 -9.52 28.65
C ASP A 283 -21.51 -9.22 28.12
N LEU A 284 -22.46 -9.04 29.04
CA LEU A 284 -23.86 -8.81 28.73
C LEU A 284 -24.16 -7.34 28.42
N ASP A 285 -23.33 -6.41 28.88
CA ASP A 285 -23.49 -4.98 28.61
C ASP A 285 -22.97 -4.64 27.21
N ASP A 286 -21.76 -5.09 26.89
CA ASP A 286 -21.12 -4.85 25.60
C ASP A 286 -21.51 -5.90 24.54
N CYS A 287 -22.28 -6.93 24.91
CA CYS A 287 -22.64 -8.06 24.05
C CYS A 287 -21.40 -8.65 23.36
N SER A 288 -20.36 -8.92 24.14
CA SER A 288 -19.07 -9.39 23.64
C SER A 288 -18.62 -10.68 24.32
N VAL A 289 -17.64 -11.37 23.72
CA VAL A 289 -17.07 -12.60 24.27
C VAL A 289 -15.55 -12.54 24.26
N LEU A 290 -14.96 -12.94 25.39
CA LEU A 290 -13.52 -13.09 25.56
C LEU A 290 -13.18 -14.54 25.89
N CYS A 291 -12.07 -15.03 25.37
CA CYS A 291 -11.53 -16.34 25.72
C CYS A 291 -10.18 -16.20 26.43
N VAL A 292 -10.04 -16.85 27.58
CA VAL A 292 -8.82 -16.73 28.39
C VAL A 292 -8.25 -18.11 28.66
N ASN A 293 -7.01 -18.34 28.20
CA ASN A 293 -6.26 -19.55 28.54
C ASN A 293 -5.66 -19.40 29.95
N LYS A 294 -5.96 -20.37 30.81
CA LYS A 294 -5.57 -20.42 32.22
C LYS A 294 -4.28 -21.20 32.44
N THR A 295 -3.86 -21.99 31.46
CA THR A 295 -2.68 -22.85 31.56
C THR A 295 -1.43 -22.17 31.03
N ARG A 296 -1.50 -21.54 29.85
CA ARG A 296 -0.31 -20.99 29.19
C ARG A 296 -0.63 -19.86 28.21
N ARG A 297 0.45 -19.23 27.74
CA ARG A 297 0.46 -18.31 26.59
C ARG A 297 1.64 -18.68 25.71
N VAL A 298 1.45 -18.63 24.40
CA VAL A 298 2.50 -18.82 23.39
C VAL A 298 2.55 -17.54 22.56
N ASN A 299 3.73 -16.94 22.43
CA ASN A 299 3.93 -15.69 21.67
C ASN A 299 2.95 -14.56 22.01
N ARG A 300 2.62 -14.42 23.31
CA ARG A 300 1.64 -13.44 23.83
C ARG A 300 0.21 -13.63 23.30
N CYS A 301 -0.15 -14.84 22.94
CA CYS A 301 -1.52 -15.21 22.60
C CYS A 301 -2.02 -16.30 23.56
N TYR A 302 -3.32 -16.29 23.85
CA TYR A 302 -3.96 -17.38 24.59
C TYR A 302 -4.29 -18.58 23.70
N HIS A 303 -4.41 -18.35 22.39
CA HIS A 303 -4.73 -19.31 21.33
C HIS A 303 -4.23 -18.69 20.00
N PRO A 304 -3.96 -19.45 18.92
CA PRO A 304 -3.57 -18.86 17.62
C PRO A 304 -4.50 -17.76 17.10
N HIS A 305 -5.78 -17.79 17.47
CA HIS A 305 -6.80 -16.78 17.13
C HIS A 305 -7.36 -16.01 18.35
N VAL A 306 -6.63 -15.99 19.48
CA VAL A 306 -7.03 -15.21 20.67
C VAL A 306 -5.84 -14.45 21.24
N GLU A 307 -5.95 -13.12 21.30
CA GLU A 307 -4.93 -12.21 21.82
C GLU A 307 -4.71 -12.36 23.34
N ASP A 308 -3.72 -11.68 23.92
CA ASP A 308 -3.40 -11.76 25.36
C ASP A 308 -4.40 -11.06 26.29
N ASP A 309 -5.30 -10.24 25.74
CA ASP A 309 -6.43 -9.65 26.44
C ASP A 309 -7.71 -10.53 26.36
N GLY A 310 -7.68 -11.57 25.53
CA GLY A 310 -8.77 -12.52 25.34
C GLY A 310 -9.70 -12.20 24.15
N ASN A 311 -9.41 -11.18 23.35
CA ASN A 311 -10.15 -10.89 22.14
C ASN A 311 -9.98 -11.99 21.10
N CYS A 312 -11.09 -12.45 20.53
CA CYS A 312 -11.14 -13.54 19.56
C CYS A 312 -11.23 -13.00 18.13
N CYS A 313 -10.38 -13.47 17.21
CA CYS A 313 -10.54 -13.21 15.79
C CYS A 313 -11.62 -14.14 15.21
N LEU A 314 -12.88 -13.72 15.31
CA LEU A 314 -14.04 -14.55 14.94
C LEU A 314 -14.40 -14.49 13.45
N GLY A 315 -13.77 -13.61 12.67
CA GLY A 315 -14.11 -13.39 11.26
C GLY A 315 -15.62 -13.14 11.07
N ASP A 316 -16.21 -13.83 10.09
CA ASP A 316 -17.64 -13.74 9.78
C ASP A 316 -18.56 -14.23 10.91
N ALA A 317 -18.06 -15.07 11.84
CA ALA A 317 -18.84 -15.58 12.96
C ALA A 317 -19.14 -14.50 14.03
N SER A 318 -18.39 -13.39 14.03
CA SER A 318 -18.59 -12.27 14.96
C SER A 318 -20.03 -11.71 14.91
N TYR A 319 -20.60 -11.57 13.71
CA TYR A 319 -21.97 -11.09 13.52
C TYR A 319 -23.00 -12.07 14.12
N GLY A 320 -22.83 -13.37 13.87
CA GLY A 320 -23.72 -14.41 14.41
C GLY A 320 -23.70 -14.47 15.94
N ILE A 321 -22.51 -14.34 16.54
CA ILE A 321 -22.34 -14.32 18.00
C ILE A 321 -23.04 -13.09 18.60
N GLY A 322 -22.91 -11.91 17.99
CA GLY A 322 -23.61 -10.70 18.45
C GLY A 322 -25.14 -10.83 18.42
N VAL A 323 -25.70 -11.44 17.38
CA VAL A 323 -27.15 -11.72 17.29
C VAL A 323 -27.60 -12.68 18.40
N LEU A 324 -26.86 -13.77 18.62
CA LEU A 324 -27.17 -14.75 19.67
C LEU A 324 -27.12 -14.14 21.07
N LEU A 325 -26.16 -13.25 21.35
CA LEU A 325 -26.08 -12.53 22.61
C LEU A 325 -27.26 -11.57 22.80
N GLY A 326 -27.65 -10.84 21.74
CA GLY A 326 -28.83 -9.97 21.77
C GLY A 326 -30.16 -10.73 21.99
N ASP A 327 -30.24 -11.97 21.51
CA ASP A 327 -31.37 -12.88 21.75
C ASP A 327 -31.25 -13.69 23.07
N LEU A 328 -30.19 -13.46 23.87
CA LEU A 328 -29.86 -14.15 25.12
C LEU A 328 -29.68 -15.68 24.96
N GLU A 329 -29.24 -16.14 23.78
CA GLU A 329 -28.91 -17.53 23.50
C GLU A 329 -27.49 -17.90 23.98
N LEU A 330 -27.21 -17.65 25.27
CA LEU A 330 -25.88 -17.80 25.87
C LEU A 330 -25.32 -19.22 25.73
N GLU A 331 -26.18 -20.24 25.79
CA GLU A 331 -25.81 -21.64 25.60
C GLU A 331 -25.20 -21.88 24.21
N THR A 332 -25.87 -21.38 23.17
CA THR A 332 -25.43 -21.49 21.77
C THR A 332 -24.09 -20.77 21.58
N VAL A 333 -23.93 -19.59 22.20
CA VAL A 333 -22.68 -18.85 22.17
C VAL A 333 -21.53 -19.67 22.77
N VAL A 334 -21.70 -20.21 23.97
CA VAL A 334 -20.65 -21.04 24.62
C VAL A 334 -20.28 -22.24 23.75
N LEU A 335 -21.26 -22.93 23.17
CA LEU A 335 -21.01 -24.06 22.27
C LEU A 335 -20.20 -23.65 21.02
N MET A 336 -20.57 -22.54 20.39
CA MET A 336 -19.84 -22.00 19.25
C MET A 336 -18.39 -21.63 19.63
N MET A 337 -18.19 -21.07 20.82
CA MET A 337 -16.85 -20.71 21.29
C MET A 337 -16.00 -21.94 21.61
N ILE A 338 -16.59 -23.02 22.14
CA ILE A 338 -15.87 -24.28 22.35
C ILE A 338 -15.41 -24.87 21.01
N GLU A 339 -16.29 -24.87 20.00
CA GLU A 339 -15.93 -25.34 18.65
C GLU A 339 -14.87 -24.45 18.01
N PHE A 340 -14.99 -23.12 18.14
CA PHE A 340 -14.00 -22.16 17.68
C PHE A 340 -12.62 -22.44 18.30
N LEU A 341 -12.55 -22.59 19.63
CA LEU A 341 -11.30 -22.86 20.34
C LEU A 341 -10.66 -24.20 19.96
N LYS A 342 -11.45 -25.16 19.46
CA LYS A 342 -10.96 -26.46 18.96
C LYS A 342 -10.60 -26.45 17.48
N SER A 343 -10.76 -25.31 16.81
CA SER A 343 -10.51 -25.15 15.39
C SER A 343 -9.29 -24.27 15.15
N TYR A 344 -8.53 -24.58 14.10
CA TYR A 344 -7.42 -23.76 13.66
C TYR A 344 -7.47 -23.56 12.15
N SER A 345 -7.16 -22.34 11.72
CA SER A 345 -6.90 -22.03 10.32
C SER A 345 -5.63 -21.18 10.22
N ARG A 346 -4.83 -21.39 9.18
CA ARG A 346 -3.63 -20.57 8.95
C ARG A 346 -3.98 -19.09 8.65
N TRP A 347 -5.19 -18.83 8.19
CA TRP A 347 -5.64 -17.49 7.85
C TRP A 347 -6.12 -16.75 9.09
N GLY A 348 -5.48 -15.62 9.41
CA GLY A 348 -5.87 -14.80 10.57
C GLY A 348 -5.35 -15.30 11.91
N ALA A 349 -4.36 -16.21 11.93
CA ALA A 349 -3.61 -16.50 13.14
C ALA A 349 -2.79 -15.26 13.53
N TYR A 350 -2.77 -14.93 14.82
CA TYR A 350 -2.06 -13.77 15.33
C TYR A 350 -0.55 -13.97 15.29
N HIS A 351 0.16 -12.86 15.03
CA HIS A 351 1.61 -12.70 14.90
C HIS A 351 2.45 -13.81 15.56
N ASP A 352 3.04 -14.67 14.74
CA ASP A 352 3.98 -15.73 15.13
C ASP A 352 3.41 -16.80 16.10
N ALA A 353 2.10 -16.81 16.41
CA ALA A 353 1.45 -17.83 17.24
C ALA A 353 0.83 -18.94 16.37
N GLU A 354 1.59 -19.45 15.39
CA GLU A 354 1.18 -20.59 14.57
C GLU A 354 0.92 -21.83 15.43
N ILE A 355 0.10 -22.76 14.93
CA ILE A 355 -0.30 -23.94 15.71
C ILE A 355 0.91 -24.82 16.06
N GLU A 356 1.91 -24.84 15.19
CA GLU A 356 3.17 -25.57 15.32
C GLU A 356 4.03 -25.09 16.50
N GLU A 357 3.79 -23.89 17.03
CA GLU A 357 4.46 -23.36 18.23
C GLU A 357 3.84 -23.87 19.54
N TRP A 358 2.68 -24.51 19.46
CA TRP A 358 2.00 -25.08 20.63
C TRP A 358 2.53 -26.48 20.96
N PRO A 359 2.53 -26.88 22.24
CA PRO A 359 2.98 -28.21 22.63
C PRO A 359 2.17 -29.32 21.95
N ILE A 360 2.85 -30.33 21.41
CA ILE A 360 2.19 -31.54 20.89
C ILE A 360 1.74 -32.40 22.07
N LYS A 361 0.52 -32.91 21.99
CA LYS A 361 -0.05 -33.85 22.96
C LYS A 361 0.46 -35.26 22.64
N GLU A 362 1.28 -35.81 23.54
CA GLU A 362 1.85 -37.17 23.43
C GLU A 362 0.80 -38.29 23.47
#